data_AF-A0A9D9DZB6-F1
#
_entry.id   AF-A0A9D9DZB6-F1
#
_cell.length_a   1.000
_cell.length_b   1.000
_cell.length_c   1.000
_cell.angle_alpha   90.00
_cell.angle_beta   90.00
_cell.angle_gamma   90.00
#
_symmetry.space_group_name_H-M   'P 1'
#
loop_
_entity.id
_entity.type
_entity.pdbx_description
1 polymer ?
#
loop_
_entity_poly.entity_id
_entity_poly.type
_entity_poly.pdbx_seq_one_letter_code
_entity_poly.pdbx_strand_id
1 'polypeptide(L)'
;MKKREYNQEFLERVESMCLADDVAFTIAFDGNIERTGFMVSTILGRNDLRIVSVRAEAAMKNPYGHSVRLDILARSDEGALIDIEMQRAFHGCGYT
;
A
#
# COMPACT_ATOMS: atom_id res chain seq x y z
N MET A 1 13.54 -19.56 -27.24
CA MET A 1 13.01 -18.81 -26.08
C MET A 1 13.74 -19.31 -24.83
N LYS A 2 14.58 -18.51 -24.16
CA LYS A 2 15.27 -18.94 -22.92
C LYS A 2 14.24 -18.99 -21.79
N LYS A 3 13.96 -20.18 -21.26
CA LYS A 3 13.19 -20.34 -20.01
C LYS A 3 14.06 -19.75 -18.89
N ARG A 4 13.60 -18.70 -18.22
CA ARG A 4 14.21 -18.24 -16.97
C ARG A 4 13.80 -19.23 -15.90
N GLU A 5 14.76 -20.00 -15.39
CA GLU A 5 14.57 -20.74 -14.14
C GLU A 5 14.61 -19.72 -13.00
N TYR A 6 13.49 -19.56 -12.32
CA TYR A 6 13.42 -18.76 -11.10
C TYR A 6 13.78 -19.66 -9.93
N ASN A 7 14.61 -19.18 -8.99
CA ASN A 7 14.97 -19.97 -7.82
C ASN A 7 13.75 -20.17 -6.91
N GLN A 8 13.77 -21.23 -6.10
CA GLN A 8 12.67 -21.60 -5.21
C GLN A 8 12.31 -20.46 -4.24
N GLU A 9 13.32 -19.75 -3.71
CA GLU A 9 13.15 -18.59 -2.82
C GLU A 9 12.39 -17.43 -3.47
N PHE A 10 12.64 -17.16 -4.76
CA PHE A 10 11.93 -16.14 -5.53
C PHE A 10 10.46 -16.55 -5.74
N LEU A 11 10.20 -17.83 -6.01
CA LEU A 11 8.84 -18.33 -6.18
C LEU A 11 8.05 -18.25 -4.87
N GLU A 12 8.64 -18.66 -3.74
CA GLU A 12 8.06 -18.52 -2.41
C GLU A 12 7.80 -17.06 -2.05
N ARG A 13 8.73 -16.16 -2.40
CA ARG A 13 8.56 -14.72 -2.21
C ARG A 13 7.35 -14.22 -2.98
N VAL A 14 7.23 -14.57 -4.27
CA VAL A 14 6.10 -14.17 -5.12
C VAL A 14 4.77 -14.72 -4.61
N GLU A 15 4.72 -15.97 -4.14
CA GLU A 15 3.51 -16.54 -3.53
C GLU A 15 3.09 -15.82 -2.24
N SER A 16 4.07 -15.31 -1.47
CA SER A 16 3.79 -14.52 -0.26
C SER A 16 3.43 -13.05 -0.52
N MET A 17 3.54 -12.56 -1.78
CA MET A 17 3.22 -11.18 -2.11
C MET A 17 1.70 -10.96 -2.06
N CYS A 18 1.26 -10.07 -1.18
CA CYS A 18 -0.08 -9.47 -1.23
C CYS A 18 0.02 -8.08 -1.88
N LEU A 19 -1.09 -7.54 -2.41
CA LEU A 19 -1.09 -6.15 -2.89
C LEU A 19 -0.63 -5.20 -1.77
N ALA A 20 -1.10 -5.44 -0.54
CA ALA A 20 -0.69 -4.73 0.68
C ALA A 20 0.70 -5.15 1.22
N ASP A 21 1.50 -5.89 0.45
CA ASP A 21 2.91 -6.11 0.75
C ASP A 21 3.74 -4.89 0.34
N ASP A 22 4.78 -4.59 1.11
CA ASP A 22 5.53 -3.33 1.07
C ASP A 22 6.02 -2.95 -0.33
N VAL A 23 6.47 -3.93 -1.12
CA VAL A 23 7.05 -3.67 -2.44
C VAL A 23 5.96 -3.45 -3.49
N ALA A 24 4.90 -4.27 -3.47
CA ALA A 24 3.80 -4.16 -4.43
C ALA A 24 2.98 -2.88 -4.20
N PHE A 25 2.70 -2.55 -2.93
CA PHE A 25 1.92 -1.37 -2.56
C PHE A 25 2.67 -0.07 -2.89
N THR A 26 3.98 -0.02 -2.63
CA THR A 26 4.83 1.11 -3.01
C THR A 26 4.84 1.31 -4.53
N ILE A 27 5.12 0.25 -5.30
CA ILE A 27 5.19 0.34 -6.77
C ILE A 27 3.85 0.73 -7.39
N ALA A 28 2.74 0.22 -6.85
CA ALA A 28 1.42 0.43 -7.43
C ALA A 28 0.85 1.84 -7.15
N PHE A 29 1.16 2.43 -5.99
CA PHE A 29 0.47 3.62 -5.49
C PHE A 29 1.35 4.84 -5.25
N ASP A 30 2.68 4.71 -5.12
CA ASP A 30 3.54 5.86 -4.87
C ASP A 30 3.44 6.91 -5.99
N GLY A 31 3.08 8.15 -5.62
CA GLY A 31 2.80 9.23 -6.54
C GLY A 31 1.61 9.02 -7.49
N ASN A 32 0.89 7.89 -7.41
CA ASN A 32 -0.20 7.56 -8.33
C ASN A 32 -1.56 8.01 -7.80
N ILE A 33 -1.90 9.28 -8.08
CA ILE A 33 -3.14 9.93 -7.64
C ILE A 33 -4.40 9.21 -8.15
N GLU A 34 -4.43 8.81 -9.42
CA GLU A 34 -5.62 8.21 -10.04
C GLU A 34 -5.96 6.85 -9.43
N ARG A 35 -4.96 5.96 -9.34
CA ARG A 35 -5.15 4.62 -8.75
C ARG A 35 -5.50 4.72 -7.28
N THR A 36 -4.85 5.63 -6.56
CA THR A 36 -5.11 5.85 -5.14
C THR A 36 -6.52 6.40 -4.93
N GLY A 37 -6.98 7.32 -5.79
CA GLY A 37 -8.35 7.84 -5.72
C GLY A 37 -9.40 6.76 -5.88
N PHE A 38 -9.23 5.87 -6.86
CA PHE A 38 -10.12 4.72 -7.05
C PHE A 38 -10.08 3.75 -5.84
N MET A 39 -8.90 3.48 -5.30
CA MET A 39 -8.75 2.64 -4.13
C MET A 39 -9.44 3.25 -2.90
N VAL A 40 -9.18 4.52 -2.62
CA VAL A 40 -9.75 5.26 -1.47
C VAL A 40 -11.27 5.33 -1.59
N SER A 41 -11.82 5.62 -2.77
CA SER A 41 -13.27 5.66 -2.96
C SER A 41 -13.92 4.30 -2.77
N THR A 42 -13.25 3.24 -3.24
CA THR A 42 -13.72 1.85 -3.10
C THR A 42 -13.69 1.39 -1.64
N ILE A 43 -12.59 1.64 -0.91
CA ILE A 43 -12.41 1.18 0.47
C ILE A 43 -13.27 1.98 1.45
N LEU A 44 -13.31 3.30 1.31
CA LEU A 44 -14.05 4.17 2.24
C LEU A 44 -15.51 4.37 1.85
N GLY A 45 -15.92 3.96 0.65
CA GLY A 45 -17.27 4.22 0.12
C GLY A 45 -17.55 5.70 -0.11
N ARG A 46 -16.51 6.51 -0.34
CA ARG A 46 -16.59 7.98 -0.46
C ARG A 46 -16.13 8.44 -1.84
N ASN A 47 -17.05 9.08 -2.56
CA ASN A 47 -16.78 9.62 -3.91
C ASN A 47 -16.56 11.13 -3.92
N ASP A 48 -16.68 11.78 -2.75
CA ASP A 48 -16.52 13.22 -2.55
C ASP A 48 -15.06 13.64 -2.32
N LEU A 49 -14.12 12.67 -2.34
CA LEU A 49 -12.71 12.89 -2.06
C LEU A 49 -11.89 12.98 -3.35
N ARG A 50 -11.12 14.06 -3.49
CA ARG A 50 -10.14 14.27 -4.57
C ARG A 50 -8.74 14.16 -4.00
N ILE A 51 -7.95 13.21 -4.49
CA ILE A 51 -6.58 13.02 -4.04
C ILE A 51 -5.70 14.18 -4.53
N VAL A 52 -4.94 14.78 -3.61
CA VAL A 52 -4.01 15.89 -3.83
C VAL A 52 -2.58 15.37 -3.95
N SER A 53 -2.18 14.49 -3.04
CA SER A 53 -0.85 13.86 -3.06
C SER A 53 -0.90 12.46 -2.46
N VAL A 54 0.02 11.61 -2.91
CA VAL A 54 0.21 10.26 -2.41
C VAL A 54 1.70 10.01 -2.26
N ARG A 55 2.09 9.47 -1.10
CA ARG A 55 3.46 9.07 -0.85
C ARG A 55 3.49 7.71 -0.15
N ALA A 56 4.23 6.77 -0.73
CA ALA A 56 4.56 5.53 -0.05
C ALA A 56 5.82 5.73 0.77
N GLU A 57 5.72 5.47 2.07
CA GLU A 57 6.86 5.50 2.99
C GLU A 57 7.09 4.08 3.53
N ALA A 58 8.32 3.58 3.34
CA ALA A 58 8.75 2.39 4.06
C ALA A 58 8.81 2.75 5.55
N ALA A 59 7.90 2.21 6.36
CA ALA A 59 8.00 2.40 7.79
C ALA A 59 9.29 1.71 8.27
N MET A 60 9.94 2.29 9.28
CA MET A 60 11.14 1.71 9.88
C MET A 60 10.95 0.22 10.09
N LYS A 61 11.89 -0.57 9.54
CA LYS A 61 11.91 -2.03 9.63
C LYS A 61 11.58 -2.45 11.07
N ASN A 62 10.36 -2.92 11.32
CA ASN A 62 10.12 -3.69 12.52
C ASN A 62 10.97 -4.98 12.39
N PRO A 63 11.40 -5.62 13.50
CA PRO A 63 12.26 -6.81 13.44
C PRO A 63 11.66 -8.01 12.66
N TYR A 64 10.36 -7.96 12.35
CA TYR A 64 9.55 -8.88 11.54
C TYR A 64 9.26 -8.38 10.12
N GLY A 65 9.91 -7.30 9.68
CA GLY A 65 10.34 -7.14 8.30
C GLY A 65 9.45 -6.38 7.32
N HIS A 66 8.15 -6.17 7.55
CA HIS A 66 7.28 -5.63 6.49
C HIS A 66 6.17 -4.70 7.00
N SER A 67 6.36 -3.39 6.86
CA SER A 67 5.32 -2.38 7.01
C SER A 67 5.60 -1.14 6.14
N VAL A 68 4.83 -0.95 5.07
CA VAL A 68 4.71 0.30 4.32
C VAL A 68 3.49 1.08 4.79
N ARG A 69 3.66 2.40 4.89
CA ARG A 69 2.60 3.37 5.11
C ARG A 69 2.36 4.12 3.81
N LEU A 70 1.09 4.26 3.43
CA LEU A 70 0.68 5.16 2.35
C LEU A 70 0.09 6.41 3.00
N ASP A 71 0.75 7.54 2.78
CA ASP A 71 0.31 8.87 3.19
C ASP A 71 -0.44 9.52 2.00
N ILE A 72 -1.69 9.90 2.23
CA ILE A 72 -2.59 10.40 1.20
C ILE A 72 -3.24 11.70 1.70
N LEU A 73 -2.94 12.79 1.01
CA LEU A 73 -3.68 14.03 1.19
C LEU A 73 -4.84 14.07 0.20
N ALA A 74 -6.05 14.26 0.71
CA ALA A 74 -7.26 14.41 -0.08
C ALA A 74 -7.94 15.75 0.21
N ARG A 75 -8.79 16.20 -0.70
CA ARG A 75 -9.67 17.35 -0.55
C ARG A 75 -11.11 16.91 -0.76
N SER A 76 -12.01 17.24 0.17
CA SER A 76 -13.44 17.02 -0.02
C SER A 76 -14.03 18.03 -1.01
N ASP A 77 -15.21 17.73 -1.53
CA ASP A 77 -15.98 18.67 -2.36
C ASP A 77 -16.33 19.98 -1.61
N GLU A 78 -16.43 19.93 -0.27
CA GLU A 78 -16.60 21.10 0.61
C GLU A 78 -15.32 21.94 0.75
N GLY A 79 -14.20 21.46 0.18
CA GLY A 79 -12.92 22.14 0.14
C GLY A 79 -12.00 21.83 1.32
N ALA A 80 -12.42 20.99 2.27
CA ALA A 80 -11.63 20.60 3.43
C ALA A 80 -10.50 19.63 3.03
N LEU A 81 -9.31 19.82 3.61
CA LEU A 81 -8.21 18.87 3.47
C LEU A 81 -8.34 17.74 4.49
N ILE A 82 -8.14 16.51 4.02
CA ILE A 82 -8.27 15.28 4.80
C ILE A 82 -6.99 14.48 4.61
N ASP A 83 -6.37 14.15 5.73
CA ASP A 83 -5.20 13.28 5.79
C ASP A 83 -5.65 11.82 5.99
N ILE A 84 -5.19 10.92 5.13
CA ILE A 84 -5.56 9.51 5.12
C ILE A 84 -4.28 8.67 5.15
N GLU A 85 -4.08 7.97 6.26
CA GLU A 85 -3.00 6.98 6.39
C GLU A 85 -3.54 5.56 6.14
N MET A 86 -2.95 4.84 5.18
CA MET A 86 -3.21 3.41 4.99
C MET A 86 -1.98 2.59 5.38
N GLN A 87 -2.20 1.55 6.19
CA GLN A 87 -1.17 0.64 6.68
C GLN A 87 -1.68 -0.79 6.71
N ARG A 88 -0.80 -1.77 6.49
CA ARG A 88 -1.15 -3.18 6.73
C ARG A 88 -1.34 -3.39 8.23
N ALA A 89 -2.48 -3.96 8.63
CA ALA A 89 -2.68 -4.35 10.02
C ALA A 89 -1.60 -5.36 10.44
N PHE A 90 -0.79 -5.00 11.44
CA PHE A 90 0.15 -5.93 12.06
C PHE A 90 -0.65 -6.90 12.93
N HIS A 91 -0.88 -8.12 12.46
CA HIS A 91 -1.26 -9.20 13.38
C HIS A 91 -0.01 -9.56 14.21
N GLY A 92 0.01 -9.09 15.45
CA GLY A 92 1.04 -9.42 16.42
C GLY A 92 1.08 -10.92 16.73
N CYS A 93 2.31 -11.41 16.87
CA CYS A 93 2.73 -12.74 17.28
C CYS A 93 1.95 -13.26 18.51
N GLY A 94 1.32 -14.43 18.37
CA GLY A 94 0.97 -15.28 19.51
C GLY A 94 2.11 -16.25 19.78
N TYR A 95 2.85 -16.03 20.86
CA TYR A 95 3.55 -17.13 21.54
C TYR A 95 2.48 -18.02 22.18
N THR A 96 2.38 -19.27 21.73
CA THR A 96 1.99 -20.45 22.53
C THR A 96 2.65 -21.67 21.92
#